data_AF-A0A4Q5V7J2-F1
#
_entry.id   AF-A0A4Q5V7J2-F1
#
_cell.length_a   1.000
_cell.length_b   1.000
_cell.length_c   1.000
_cell.angle_alpha   90.00
_cell.angle_beta   90.00
_cell.angle_gamma   90.00
#
_symmetry.space_group_name_H-M   'P 1'
#
loop_
_entity.id
_entity.type
_entity.pdbx_description
1 polymer ?
#
loop_
_entity_poly.entity_id
_entity_poly.type
_entity_poly.pdbx_seq_one_letter_code
_entity_poly.pdbx_strand_id
1 'polypeptide(L)'
;MAQIVKVLIVTDGGGGFKHSIKIGGQFFNAFHLGEFVDVLQETDWNGFSLQITKAHRENVVASDIGADLVNFKFDAHDLSVYDEILLFPILRDGDSIAVPAGQPFRSSNATDAEVKAIAEFMDAGGGVFATGDHEDLGAGLCSRLPRIRNMRRWYWDTAGPNGEPVAPSGSSANRYDTVRAGHDYDSAHPNDNYQFDDQSDNIAQKIAPEIFEVRSSRYIRQRWPHPVLCSPEGMVRYLPDHAHEGRCEVPANMGLNVTVAGYNQQEYPPLLDGTALEPVVVAYATVIGGHATDAKPVVNARTFGVIGAYDGHRTRRAGKTLGRVVVDATWHHFFNINLTGDLNSPTPAKRLGFNAPLLPGQQDHYKMIKHYFRNIVYWLIPSRRRRWLVHHLLTTMVRDAQFYELNPIAKIRDFTTVNLDHIFALAKLADAYFKQAHGACYTLQILPIILYEIDPLRKFWERFEPTVNPWIAEREKKTIPINLDQQLVVDTILGSSVLAALQAKNDLDSAHGTVWNEDITQKSFELFEKHLPEMLSIGTTHFSRKIQGDIKNAENFISDVKDFSTSRQSC
;
A
#
# COMPACT_ATOMS: atom_id res chain seq x y z
N MET A 1 -23.90 -8.81 0.44
CA MET A 1 -23.06 -7.81 1.13
C MET A 1 -21.63 -7.93 0.64
N ALA A 2 -20.84 -6.87 0.67
CA ALA A 2 -19.44 -6.92 0.29
C ALA A 2 -18.64 -7.80 1.28
N GLN A 3 -17.56 -8.45 0.85
CA GLN A 3 -16.68 -9.18 1.76
C GLN A 3 -16.11 -8.21 2.79
N ILE A 4 -15.83 -8.72 3.98
CA ILE A 4 -15.32 -7.91 5.09
C ILE A 4 -13.80 -8.11 5.18
N VAL A 5 -13.01 -7.06 4.95
CA VAL A 5 -11.58 -7.04 5.28
C VAL A 5 -11.44 -6.68 6.76
N LYS A 6 -10.80 -7.55 7.53
CA LYS A 6 -10.68 -7.40 8.99
C LYS A 6 -9.29 -6.93 9.37
N VAL A 7 -9.21 -5.75 9.97
CA VAL A 7 -7.96 -5.09 10.37
C VAL A 7 -7.85 -5.02 11.88
N LEU A 8 -6.74 -5.49 12.42
CA LEU A 8 -6.37 -5.29 13.82
C LEU A 8 -5.41 -4.10 13.92
N ILE A 9 -5.77 -3.05 14.65
CA ILE A 9 -4.90 -1.90 14.91
C ILE A 9 -4.42 -2.00 16.37
N VAL A 10 -3.11 -2.02 16.58
CA VAL A 10 -2.51 -2.22 17.91
C VAL A 10 -1.62 -1.05 18.30
N THR A 11 -1.82 -0.53 19.51
CA THR A 11 -0.95 0.49 20.13
C THR A 11 -0.65 0.15 21.60
N ASP A 12 0.23 0.92 22.23
CA ASP A 12 0.63 0.81 23.63
C ASP A 12 1.08 2.17 24.20
N GLY A 13 1.48 2.23 25.46
CA GLY A 13 1.94 3.47 26.09
C GLY A 13 0.83 4.52 26.19
N GLY A 14 1.16 5.74 25.76
CA GLY A 14 0.21 6.85 25.69
C GLY A 14 -0.74 6.82 24.48
N GLY A 15 -0.78 5.71 23.74
CA GLY A 15 -1.58 5.54 22.55
C GLY A 15 -3.06 5.29 22.84
N GLY A 16 -3.90 5.50 21.83
CA GLY A 16 -5.33 5.25 21.93
C GLY A 16 -6.04 5.51 20.60
N PHE A 17 -7.37 5.57 20.63
CA PHE A 17 -8.23 5.59 19.43
C PHE A 17 -9.36 6.62 19.53
N LYS A 18 -9.23 7.58 20.46
CA LYS A 18 -10.17 8.71 20.57
C LYS A 18 -9.65 9.92 19.83
N HIS A 19 -10.56 10.82 19.49
CA HIS A 19 -10.22 12.17 19.07
C HIS A 19 -9.63 13.02 20.19
N SER A 20 -8.82 13.99 19.77
CA SER A 20 -8.35 15.12 20.53
C SER A 20 -9.53 15.85 21.20
N ILE A 21 -9.46 16.06 22.52
CA ILE A 21 -10.45 16.84 23.27
C ILE A 21 -9.78 17.79 24.24
N LYS A 22 -10.49 18.89 24.56
CA LYS A 22 -10.06 19.87 25.57
C LYS A 22 -11.06 19.91 26.72
N ILE A 23 -10.60 19.53 27.92
CA ILE A 23 -11.43 19.55 29.15
C ILE A 23 -10.71 20.42 30.18
N GLY A 24 -11.40 21.44 30.71
CA GLY A 24 -10.84 22.29 31.77
C GLY A 24 -9.52 22.99 31.39
N GLY A 25 -9.30 23.26 30.10
CA GLY A 25 -8.06 23.85 29.59
C GLY A 25 -6.92 22.87 29.36
N GLN A 26 -7.06 21.60 29.71
CA GLN A 26 -6.09 20.54 29.42
C GLN A 26 -6.41 19.82 28.11
N PHE A 27 -5.36 19.41 27.40
CA PHE A 27 -5.45 18.71 26.13
C PHE A 27 -5.21 17.22 26.35
N PHE A 28 -6.12 16.41 25.83
CA PHE A 28 -6.10 14.96 25.96
C PHE A 28 -6.17 14.30 24.58
N ASN A 29 -5.67 13.07 24.49
CA ASN A 29 -5.77 12.20 23.31
C ASN A 29 -5.01 12.70 22.07
N ALA A 30 -4.03 13.58 22.25
CA ALA A 30 -3.19 14.10 21.17
C ALA A 30 -2.42 12.98 20.43
N PHE A 31 -1.94 11.99 21.18
CA PHE A 31 -1.20 10.83 20.70
C PHE A 31 -2.11 9.62 20.44
N HIS A 32 -3.39 9.85 20.19
CA HIS A 32 -4.32 8.80 19.76
C HIS A 32 -4.49 8.80 18.23
N LEU A 33 -5.02 7.69 17.71
CA LEU A 33 -5.30 7.38 16.31
C LEU A 33 -6.74 7.68 15.89
N GLY A 34 -7.46 8.55 16.62
CA GLY A 34 -8.89 8.81 16.40
C GLY A 34 -9.20 9.22 14.96
N GLU A 35 -8.51 10.24 14.46
CA GLU A 35 -8.68 10.72 13.09
C GLU A 35 -8.28 9.68 12.04
N PHE A 36 -7.20 8.93 12.28
CA PHE A 36 -6.79 7.85 11.38
C PHE A 36 -7.86 6.77 11.26
N VAL A 37 -8.44 6.33 12.39
CA VAL A 37 -9.51 5.34 12.42
C VAL A 37 -10.75 5.86 11.68
N ASP A 38 -11.14 7.12 11.92
CA ASP A 38 -12.30 7.71 11.25
C ASP A 38 -12.09 7.81 9.74
N VAL A 39 -10.91 8.23 9.28
CA VAL A 39 -10.59 8.22 7.84
C VAL A 39 -10.76 6.83 7.23
N LEU A 40 -10.32 5.77 7.91
CA LEU A 40 -10.50 4.40 7.43
C LEU A 40 -11.98 3.95 7.45
N GLN A 41 -12.75 4.35 8.46
CA GLN A 41 -14.17 3.99 8.57
C GLN A 41 -15.06 4.75 7.59
N GLU A 42 -14.72 6.01 7.30
CA GLU A 42 -15.45 6.89 6.37
C GLU A 42 -15.02 6.70 4.92
N THR A 43 -13.89 6.04 4.67
CA THR A 43 -13.44 5.71 3.31
C THR A 43 -14.48 4.83 2.62
N ASP A 44 -14.91 5.23 1.43
CA ASP A 44 -15.70 4.37 0.55
C ASP A 44 -14.80 3.28 -0.07
N TRP A 45 -14.91 2.08 0.49
CA TRP A 45 -14.12 0.93 0.09
C TRP A 45 -14.71 0.27 -1.15
N ASN A 46 -14.11 0.57 -2.30
CA ASN A 46 -14.42 -0.11 -3.54
C ASN A 46 -14.09 -1.59 -3.44
N GLY A 47 -15.14 -2.40 -3.41
CA GLY A 47 -15.03 -3.84 -3.46
C GLY A 47 -15.31 -4.55 -2.15
N PHE A 48 -15.06 -3.95 -0.98
CA PHE A 48 -15.20 -4.63 0.30
C PHE A 48 -15.73 -3.67 1.38
N SER A 49 -16.09 -4.20 2.54
CA SER A 49 -16.33 -3.39 3.74
C SER A 49 -15.20 -3.60 4.72
N LEU A 50 -14.80 -2.55 5.44
CA LEU A 50 -13.73 -2.62 6.43
C LEU A 50 -14.31 -2.88 7.81
N GLN A 51 -13.75 -3.85 8.54
CA GLN A 51 -14.01 -4.04 9.96
C GLN A 51 -12.71 -3.83 10.72
N ILE A 52 -12.70 -2.86 11.64
CA ILE A 52 -11.55 -2.53 12.47
C ILE A 52 -11.77 -3.10 13.87
N THR A 53 -10.74 -3.75 14.42
CA THR A 53 -10.61 -4.05 15.85
C THR A 53 -9.44 -3.26 16.41
N LYS A 54 -9.70 -2.50 17.47
CA LYS A 54 -8.72 -1.63 18.15
C LYS A 54 -8.21 -2.32 19.40
N ALA A 55 -6.91 -2.55 19.49
CA ALA A 55 -6.30 -3.25 20.61
C ALA A 55 -5.23 -2.40 21.29
N HIS A 56 -5.19 -2.47 22.62
CA HIS A 56 -4.18 -1.84 23.45
C HIS A 56 -3.44 -2.92 24.26
N ARG A 57 -2.10 -2.89 24.25
CA ARG A 57 -1.30 -3.93 24.93
C ARG A 57 -1.31 -3.83 26.45
N GLU A 58 -1.65 -2.66 26.98
CA GLU A 58 -1.74 -2.42 28.42
C GLU A 58 -3.14 -2.67 28.98
N ASN A 59 -3.19 -3.03 30.26
CA ASN A 59 -4.42 -3.15 31.02
C ASN A 59 -4.92 -1.77 31.49
N VAL A 60 -5.57 -1.05 30.58
CA VAL A 60 -6.18 0.27 30.83
C VAL A 60 -7.69 0.19 30.72
N VAL A 61 -8.38 1.24 31.14
CA VAL A 61 -9.84 1.34 30.98
C VAL A 61 -10.15 1.53 29.48
N ALA A 62 -10.74 0.52 28.86
CA ALA A 62 -10.98 0.49 27.41
C ALA A 62 -11.76 1.72 26.91
N SER A 63 -12.77 2.16 27.65
CA SER A 63 -13.57 3.34 27.32
C SER A 63 -12.78 4.64 27.36
N ASP A 64 -11.66 4.72 28.09
CA ASP A 64 -10.88 5.95 28.24
C ASP A 64 -10.00 6.20 27.01
N ILE A 65 -9.47 5.13 26.43
CA ILE A 65 -8.63 5.17 25.22
C ILE A 65 -9.39 4.80 23.95
N GLY A 66 -10.63 4.33 24.03
CA GLY A 66 -11.45 3.95 22.86
C GLY A 66 -11.05 2.62 22.21
N ALA A 67 -10.41 1.71 22.94
CA ALA A 67 -10.03 0.38 22.46
C ALA A 67 -11.17 -0.63 22.62
N ASP A 68 -11.19 -1.66 21.74
CA ASP A 68 -12.11 -2.79 21.84
C ASP A 68 -11.50 -3.91 22.71
N LEU A 69 -10.17 -4.06 22.65
CA LEU A 69 -9.39 -5.03 23.42
C LEU A 69 -8.32 -4.30 24.25
N VAL A 70 -8.18 -4.66 25.53
CA VAL A 70 -7.13 -4.17 26.43
C VAL A 70 -6.37 -5.34 27.04
N ASN A 71 -5.17 -5.09 27.59
CA ASN A 71 -4.24 -6.14 28.01
C ASN A 71 -3.94 -7.14 26.87
N PHE A 72 -3.90 -6.64 25.64
CA PHE A 72 -3.80 -7.45 24.44
C PHE A 72 -2.42 -8.14 24.33
N LYS A 73 -2.44 -9.40 23.90
CA LYS A 73 -1.24 -10.18 23.56
C LYS A 73 -1.50 -10.96 22.28
N PHE A 74 -0.53 -10.95 21.38
CA PHE A 74 -0.67 -11.58 20.06
C PHE A 74 -0.73 -13.11 20.11
N ASP A 75 -0.09 -13.72 21.11
CA ASP A 75 -0.05 -15.17 21.33
C ASP A 75 -1.28 -15.70 22.09
N ALA A 76 -2.07 -14.82 22.71
CA ALA A 76 -3.29 -15.16 23.43
C ALA A 76 -4.57 -14.89 22.62
N HIS A 77 -4.43 -14.44 21.37
CA HIS A 77 -5.55 -14.06 20.51
C HIS A 77 -5.46 -14.76 19.15
N ASP A 78 -6.61 -15.17 18.59
CA ASP A 78 -6.63 -15.81 17.28
C ASP A 78 -6.38 -14.77 16.18
N LEU A 79 -5.13 -14.68 15.70
CA LEU A 79 -4.76 -13.76 14.63
C LEU A 79 -5.33 -14.19 13.26
N SER A 80 -5.78 -15.44 13.09
CA SER A 80 -6.27 -15.95 11.80
C SER A 80 -7.62 -15.34 11.39
N VAL A 81 -8.31 -14.67 12.32
CA VAL A 81 -9.55 -13.94 12.04
C VAL A 81 -9.29 -12.62 11.31
N TYR A 82 -8.06 -12.11 11.33
CA TYR A 82 -7.68 -10.86 10.67
C TYR A 82 -7.01 -11.11 9.33
N ASP A 83 -7.07 -10.09 8.49
CA ASP A 83 -6.36 -10.02 7.23
C ASP A 83 -5.10 -9.17 7.34
N GLU A 84 -5.16 -8.15 8.20
CA GLU A 84 -4.11 -7.16 8.35
C GLU A 84 -3.91 -6.81 9.83
N ILE A 85 -2.66 -6.51 10.18
CA ILE A 85 -2.28 -5.96 11.49
C ILE A 85 -1.54 -4.64 11.25
N LEU A 86 -2.01 -3.55 11.87
CA LEU A 86 -1.35 -2.24 11.84
C LEU A 86 -0.78 -1.93 13.22
N LEU A 87 0.54 -1.75 13.31
CA LEU A 87 1.28 -1.59 14.56
C LEU A 87 1.72 -0.14 14.76
N PHE A 88 1.24 0.48 15.84
CA PHE A 88 1.59 1.83 16.29
C PHE A 88 2.14 1.81 17.73
N PRO A 89 3.23 1.06 18.01
CA PRO A 89 3.82 1.04 19.34
C PRO A 89 4.55 2.35 19.65
N ILE A 90 4.43 2.79 20.91
CA ILE A 90 5.10 3.97 21.45
C ILE A 90 6.24 3.54 22.38
N LEU A 91 6.04 2.48 23.16
CA LEU A 91 6.99 2.06 24.19
C LEU A 91 8.35 1.63 23.60
N ARG A 92 9.40 1.95 24.37
CA ARG A 92 10.80 1.63 24.07
C ARG A 92 11.14 0.19 24.46
N ASP A 93 12.35 -0.24 24.10
CA ASP A 93 12.89 -1.52 24.57
C ASP A 93 13.08 -1.46 26.10
N GLY A 94 12.56 -2.47 26.81
CA GLY A 94 12.71 -2.58 28.26
C GLY A 94 11.74 -1.75 29.10
N ASP A 95 10.89 -0.92 28.47
CA ASP A 95 9.78 -0.24 29.15
C ASP A 95 8.82 -1.24 29.84
N SER A 96 8.01 -0.73 30.76
CA SER A 96 7.00 -1.52 31.48
C SER A 96 5.61 -1.27 30.92
N ILE A 97 4.86 -2.35 30.70
CA ILE A 97 3.44 -2.37 30.36
C ILE A 97 2.62 -2.54 31.64
N ALA A 98 1.61 -1.68 31.84
CA ALA A 98 0.66 -1.84 32.93
C ALA A 98 -0.17 -3.13 32.77
N VAL A 99 -0.31 -3.87 33.88
CA VAL A 99 -1.02 -5.16 33.97
C VAL A 99 -2.12 -5.10 35.04
N PRO A 100 -3.03 -6.09 35.13
CA PRO A 100 -4.01 -6.16 36.20
C PRO A 100 -3.41 -6.08 37.61
N ALA A 101 -4.16 -5.47 38.53
CA ALA A 101 -3.73 -5.28 39.91
C ALA A 101 -3.32 -6.62 40.56
N GLY A 102 -2.18 -6.61 41.25
CA GLY A 102 -1.60 -7.82 41.87
C GLY A 102 -0.72 -8.67 40.95
N GLN A 103 -0.51 -8.26 39.69
CA GLN A 103 0.48 -8.88 38.80
C GLN A 103 1.74 -8.01 38.65
N PRO A 104 2.92 -8.62 38.43
CA PRO A 104 4.14 -7.86 38.13
C PRO A 104 4.01 -7.20 36.75
N PHE A 105 4.54 -5.98 36.62
CA PHE A 105 4.66 -5.29 35.33
C PHE A 105 5.25 -6.22 34.26
N ARG A 106 4.66 -6.16 33.06
CA ARG A 106 5.14 -6.91 31.90
C ARG A 106 6.15 -6.06 31.15
N SER A 107 7.21 -6.64 30.60
CA SER A 107 8.07 -5.92 29.67
C SER A 107 7.28 -5.48 28.42
N SER A 108 7.56 -4.28 27.91
CA SER A 108 7.07 -3.80 26.61
C SER A 108 7.51 -4.70 25.45
N ASN A 109 8.58 -5.47 25.66
CA ASN A 109 9.18 -6.33 24.65
C ASN A 109 8.20 -7.41 24.18
N ALA A 110 8.03 -7.54 22.87
CA ALA A 110 7.32 -8.66 22.28
C ALA A 110 7.98 -9.97 22.76
N THR A 111 7.18 -10.83 23.38
CA THR A 111 7.67 -12.14 23.84
C THR A 111 7.97 -13.05 22.65
N ASP A 112 8.75 -14.11 22.87
CA ASP A 112 9.05 -15.10 21.82
C ASP A 112 7.78 -15.71 21.21
N ALA A 113 6.76 -15.91 22.03
CA ALA A 113 5.46 -16.40 21.60
C ALA A 113 4.72 -15.37 20.73
N GLU A 114 4.72 -14.08 21.11
CA GLU A 114 4.12 -13.01 20.31
C GLU A 114 4.86 -12.83 18.96
N VAL A 115 6.19 -12.84 18.97
CA VAL A 115 7.00 -12.79 17.74
C VAL A 115 6.66 -13.97 16.82
N LYS A 116 6.58 -15.19 17.38
CA LYS A 116 6.17 -16.38 16.63
C LYS A 116 4.76 -16.25 16.04
N ALA A 117 3.79 -15.80 16.83
CA ALA A 117 2.40 -15.65 16.39
C ALA A 117 2.28 -14.68 15.20
N ILE A 118 2.94 -13.51 15.28
CA ILE A 118 2.96 -12.53 14.20
C ILE A 118 3.73 -13.05 12.98
N ALA A 119 4.83 -13.78 13.19
CA ALA A 119 5.60 -14.42 12.12
C ALA A 119 4.77 -15.46 11.34
N GLU A 120 4.01 -16.29 12.06
CA GLU A 120 3.10 -17.28 11.46
C GLU A 120 1.91 -16.62 10.76
N PHE A 121 1.38 -15.52 11.30
CA PHE A 121 0.36 -14.70 10.64
C PHE A 121 0.85 -14.17 9.27
N MET A 122 2.04 -13.57 9.24
CA MET A 122 2.64 -13.09 7.99
C MET A 122 2.93 -14.24 7.01
N ASP A 123 3.38 -15.40 7.49
CA ASP A 123 3.61 -16.58 6.64
C ASP A 123 2.33 -17.22 6.11
N ALA A 124 1.21 -17.02 6.81
CA ALA A 124 -0.12 -17.42 6.36
C ALA A 124 -0.74 -16.43 5.33
N GLY A 125 -0.02 -15.37 4.96
CA GLY A 125 -0.45 -14.38 3.98
C GLY A 125 -1.00 -13.08 4.57
N GLY A 126 -1.00 -12.93 5.90
CA GLY A 126 -1.49 -11.73 6.59
C GLY A 126 -0.59 -10.51 6.35
N GLY A 127 -1.18 -9.38 6.00
CA GLY A 127 -0.45 -8.13 5.76
C GLY A 127 -0.11 -7.40 7.05
N VAL A 128 1.06 -6.76 7.14
CA VAL A 128 1.46 -5.99 8.32
C VAL A 128 1.94 -4.59 7.96
N PHE A 129 1.41 -3.59 8.67
CA PHE A 129 2.00 -2.25 8.73
C PHE A 129 2.68 -2.07 10.08
N ALA A 130 3.84 -1.41 10.12
CA ALA A 130 4.48 -1.04 11.38
C ALA A 130 5.20 0.30 11.31
N THR A 131 5.14 1.05 12.40
CA THR A 131 5.89 2.29 12.55
C THR A 131 6.44 2.42 13.98
N GLY A 132 7.25 3.43 14.22
CA GLY A 132 7.86 3.77 15.50
C GLY A 132 8.15 5.27 15.51
N ASP A 133 9.17 5.73 16.23
CA ASP A 133 9.69 7.09 16.02
C ASP A 133 11.22 7.15 16.25
N HIS A 134 11.84 8.33 16.29
CA HIS A 134 13.26 8.48 16.60
C HIS A 134 13.75 7.59 17.77
N GLU A 135 15.05 7.30 17.79
CA GLU A 135 15.67 6.42 18.78
C GLU A 135 15.02 5.02 18.79
N ASP A 136 14.77 4.45 19.98
CA ASP A 136 14.14 3.14 20.16
C ASP A 136 12.63 3.22 20.42
N LEU A 137 11.97 4.32 20.05
CA LEU A 137 10.51 4.41 20.16
C LEU A 137 9.82 3.38 19.25
N GLY A 138 8.95 2.58 19.87
CA GLY A 138 8.28 1.45 19.24
C GLY A 138 9.12 0.16 19.20
N ALA A 139 10.37 0.19 19.67
CA ALA A 139 11.26 -0.97 19.65
C ALA A 139 10.76 -2.11 20.55
N GLY A 140 10.02 -1.82 21.62
CA GLY A 140 9.45 -2.85 22.49
C GLY A 140 8.64 -3.87 21.68
N LEU A 141 7.79 -3.42 20.76
CA LEU A 141 7.02 -4.35 19.92
C LEU A 141 7.77 -4.79 18.66
N CYS A 142 8.34 -3.84 17.91
CA CYS A 142 8.70 -4.08 16.51
C CYS A 142 10.15 -4.53 16.26
N SER A 143 11.08 -4.31 17.20
CA SER A 143 12.52 -4.57 17.00
C SER A 143 12.87 -6.05 16.79
N ARG A 144 11.94 -6.96 17.11
CA ARG A 144 12.12 -8.42 16.99
C ARG A 144 11.27 -9.05 15.90
N LEU A 145 10.34 -8.30 15.29
CA LEU A 145 9.39 -8.86 14.34
C LEU A 145 10.03 -9.07 12.97
N PRO A 146 9.91 -10.27 12.38
CA PRO A 146 10.61 -10.57 11.14
C PRO A 146 10.03 -9.79 9.97
N ARG A 147 10.90 -9.34 9.05
CA ARG A 147 10.59 -8.44 7.93
C ARG A 147 10.19 -7.03 8.37
N ILE A 148 10.22 -6.70 9.67
CA ILE A 148 9.91 -5.36 10.21
C ILE A 148 11.14 -4.79 10.91
N ARG A 149 11.80 -5.61 11.74
CA ARG A 149 12.95 -5.27 12.58
C ARG A 149 14.17 -4.68 11.88
N ASN A 150 14.27 -4.85 10.56
CA ASN A 150 15.40 -4.41 9.75
C ASN A 150 14.98 -3.63 8.49
N MET A 151 13.67 -3.41 8.28
CA MET A 151 13.17 -2.45 7.28
C MET A 151 13.10 -1.02 7.84
N ARG A 152 13.22 -0.86 9.16
CA ARG A 152 13.29 0.40 9.90
C ARG A 152 14.33 0.26 11.01
N ARG A 153 14.94 1.37 11.43
CA ARG A 153 15.87 1.39 12.57
C ARG A 153 15.12 1.47 13.89
N TRP A 154 15.38 0.52 14.78
CA TRP A 154 14.71 0.41 16.08
C TRP A 154 15.66 0.47 17.29
N TYR A 155 16.97 0.37 17.08
CA TYR A 155 17.93 0.21 18.16
C TYR A 155 18.63 1.53 18.48
N TRP A 156 18.76 1.84 19.78
CA TRP A 156 19.38 3.05 20.30
C TRP A 156 20.05 2.77 21.65
N ASP A 157 21.18 3.36 22.02
CA ASP A 157 22.15 4.12 21.21
C ASP A 157 23.22 3.22 20.56
N THR A 158 23.02 1.90 20.62
CA THR A 158 23.90 0.88 20.06
C THR A 158 23.21 0.07 18.95
N ALA A 159 24.02 -0.61 18.14
CA ALA A 159 23.51 -1.46 17.07
C ALA A 159 22.73 -2.66 17.63
N GLY A 160 21.77 -3.14 16.84
CA GLY A 160 20.98 -4.32 17.19
C GLY A 160 21.80 -5.61 17.20
N PRO A 161 21.25 -6.69 17.79
CA PRO A 161 21.96 -7.94 18.02
C PRO A 161 22.43 -8.66 16.75
N ASN A 162 21.90 -8.32 15.57
CA ASN A 162 22.29 -8.87 14.27
C ASN A 162 22.98 -7.83 13.38
N GLY A 163 23.46 -6.73 13.96
CA GLY A 163 24.08 -5.63 13.24
C GLY A 163 23.09 -4.65 12.63
N GLU A 164 21.83 -4.65 13.09
CA GLU A 164 20.86 -3.61 12.72
C GLU A 164 21.42 -2.22 13.13
N PRO A 165 21.35 -1.20 12.27
CA PRO A 165 21.99 0.08 12.53
C PRO A 165 21.23 0.93 13.55
N VAL A 166 21.97 1.84 14.19
CA VAL A 166 21.47 2.78 15.20
C VAL A 166 20.45 3.74 14.59
N ALA A 167 19.31 3.89 15.28
CA ALA A 167 18.26 4.84 14.96
C ALA A 167 18.74 6.30 15.12
N PRO A 168 18.13 7.26 14.41
CA PRO A 168 18.47 8.67 14.57
C PRO A 168 18.07 9.20 15.95
N SER A 169 18.91 10.06 16.54
CA SER A 169 18.57 10.81 17.76
C SER A 169 17.46 11.84 17.48
N GLY A 170 16.56 12.08 18.44
CA GLY A 170 15.55 13.13 18.36
C GLY A 170 16.03 14.54 18.77
N SER A 171 17.24 14.64 19.32
CA SER A 171 17.77 15.86 19.95
C SER A 171 19.04 16.40 19.29
N SER A 172 19.69 15.62 18.42
CA SER A 172 20.94 16.05 17.78
C SER A 172 20.73 16.93 16.55
N ALA A 173 21.79 17.60 16.08
CA ALA A 173 21.82 18.28 14.78
C ALA A 173 21.64 17.32 13.58
N ASN A 174 21.75 16.02 13.84
CA ASN A 174 21.59 14.95 12.86
C ASN A 174 20.21 14.28 12.93
N ARG A 175 19.28 14.79 13.75
CA ARG A 175 17.89 14.32 13.79
C ARG A 175 17.24 14.44 12.42
N TYR A 176 16.20 13.65 12.19
CA TYR A 176 15.41 13.72 10.97
C TYR A 176 14.22 14.65 11.20
N ASP A 177 14.46 15.95 11.08
CA ASP A 177 13.47 17.00 11.24
C ASP A 177 12.80 17.33 9.91
N THR A 178 11.51 17.09 9.79
CA THR A 178 10.75 17.35 8.57
C THR A 178 9.78 18.51 8.70
N VAL A 179 9.76 19.17 9.87
CA VAL A 179 8.90 20.31 10.15
C VAL A 179 9.04 21.35 9.05
N ARG A 180 7.90 21.90 8.64
CA ARG A 180 7.78 22.98 7.69
C ARG A 180 7.47 24.26 8.45
N ALA A 181 7.95 25.36 7.86
CA ALA A 181 7.68 26.66 8.43
C ALA A 181 6.18 26.95 8.44
N GLY A 182 5.63 27.20 9.63
CA GLY A 182 4.21 27.48 9.85
C GLY A 182 3.70 28.76 9.18
N HIS A 183 2.37 28.94 9.20
CA HIS A 183 1.70 30.15 8.65
C HIS A 183 1.82 31.39 9.55
N ASP A 184 2.18 31.19 10.81
CA ASP A 184 2.23 32.20 11.84
C ASP A 184 3.60 32.85 11.96
N TYR A 185 3.66 34.13 11.62
CA TYR A 185 4.72 35.00 12.08
C TYR A 185 4.51 35.29 13.57
N ASP A 186 5.26 34.65 14.44
CA ASP A 186 5.29 35.01 15.86
C ASP A 186 6.15 36.27 16.06
N SER A 187 5.51 37.37 16.45
CA SER A 187 6.20 38.62 16.79
C SER A 187 7.17 38.51 17.98
N ALA A 188 7.04 37.48 18.83
CA ALA A 188 7.99 37.17 19.89
C ALA A 188 9.22 36.41 19.38
N HIS A 189 9.14 35.77 18.22
CA HIS A 189 10.22 35.04 17.57
C HIS A 189 10.34 35.41 16.08
N PRO A 190 10.63 36.69 15.76
CA PRO A 190 10.60 37.22 14.39
C PRO A 190 11.66 36.62 13.44
N ASN A 191 12.53 35.75 13.95
CA ASN A 191 13.55 35.01 13.20
C ASN A 191 13.28 33.49 13.13
N ASP A 192 12.28 32.97 13.85
CA ASP A 192 11.93 31.55 13.85
C ASP A 192 10.74 31.32 12.94
N ASN A 193 11.04 31.04 11.67
CA ASN A 193 10.03 30.52 10.76
C ASN A 193 9.65 29.06 11.10
N TYR A 194 10.30 28.40 12.07
CA TYR A 194 10.06 27.00 12.42
C TYR A 194 9.83 26.88 13.93
N GLN A 195 8.68 26.34 14.31
CA GLN A 195 8.27 26.10 15.70
C GLN A 195 7.94 24.61 15.87
N PHE A 196 8.14 24.02 17.05
CA PHE A 196 7.80 22.61 17.23
C PHE A 196 6.32 22.32 17.04
N ASP A 197 5.43 23.26 17.36
CA ASP A 197 3.99 23.10 17.16
C ASP A 197 3.55 23.34 15.70
N ASP A 198 4.45 23.69 14.78
CA ASP A 198 4.16 23.69 13.33
C ASP A 198 3.74 22.30 12.84
N GLN A 199 4.18 21.22 13.51
CA GLN A 199 3.73 19.85 13.23
C GLN A 199 2.20 19.64 13.35
N SER A 200 1.50 20.62 13.93
CA SER A 200 0.06 20.62 14.19
C SER A 200 -0.73 21.54 13.27
N ASP A 201 -0.15 22.06 12.19
CA ASP A 201 -0.84 22.86 11.18
C ASP A 201 -1.29 22.05 9.94
N ASN A 202 -1.56 22.71 8.82
CA ASN A 202 -1.95 22.07 7.54
C ASN A 202 -0.83 22.08 6.47
N ILE A 203 0.43 22.27 6.89
CA ILE A 203 1.62 22.32 6.03
C ILE A 203 2.39 21.00 6.11
N ALA A 204 1.93 20.02 5.35
CA ALA A 204 2.62 18.73 5.21
C ALA A 204 4.08 18.84 4.73
N GLN A 205 4.91 17.87 5.14
CA GLN A 205 6.19 17.65 4.47
C GLN A 205 6.01 17.05 3.07
N LYS A 206 6.81 17.53 2.12
CA LYS A 206 6.92 16.92 0.82
C LYS A 206 7.86 15.71 0.85
N ILE A 207 7.39 14.60 0.32
CA ILE A 207 8.18 13.38 0.07
C ILE A 207 8.52 13.24 -1.42
N ALA A 208 9.58 12.49 -1.70
CA ALA A 208 10.00 12.07 -3.03
C ALA A 208 9.72 10.56 -3.18
N PRO A 209 8.59 10.18 -3.81
CA PRO A 209 8.31 8.78 -4.12
C PRO A 209 9.34 8.22 -5.10
N GLU A 210 9.73 6.96 -4.87
CA GLU A 210 10.54 6.20 -5.82
C GLU A 210 9.74 5.94 -7.10
N ILE A 211 10.37 6.18 -8.25
CA ILE A 211 9.71 6.08 -9.55
C ILE A 211 10.17 4.82 -10.26
N PHE A 212 9.23 3.90 -10.43
CA PHE A 212 9.43 2.65 -11.12
C PHE A 212 9.10 2.82 -12.60
N GLU A 213 9.92 2.29 -13.49
CA GLU A 213 9.72 2.44 -14.93
C GLU A 213 9.78 1.13 -15.72
N VAL A 214 8.98 1.09 -16.78
CA VAL A 214 8.98 0.03 -17.80
C VAL A 214 9.17 0.68 -19.16
N ARG A 215 9.92 0.00 -20.04
CA ARG A 215 10.04 0.39 -21.44
C ARG A 215 8.89 -0.24 -22.23
N SER A 216 7.92 0.58 -22.64
CA SER A 216 6.83 0.13 -23.52
C SER A 216 7.23 0.08 -24.99
N SER A 217 8.27 0.83 -25.38
CA SER A 217 8.93 0.71 -26.69
C SER A 217 10.39 1.18 -26.62
N ARG A 218 11.10 1.17 -27.76
CA ARG A 218 12.47 1.74 -27.86
C ARG A 218 12.55 3.20 -27.40
N TYR A 219 11.46 3.97 -27.54
CA TYR A 219 11.44 5.42 -27.31
C TYR A 219 10.54 5.85 -26.14
N ILE A 220 9.64 4.98 -25.68
CA ILE A 220 8.64 5.32 -24.66
C ILE A 220 8.94 4.57 -23.38
N ARG A 221 9.02 5.34 -22.28
CA ARG A 221 9.07 4.82 -20.91
C ARG A 221 7.82 5.25 -20.19
N GLN A 222 7.21 4.32 -19.49
CA GLN A 222 6.09 4.59 -18.60
C GLN A 222 6.60 4.52 -17.15
N ARG A 223 6.04 5.36 -16.29
CA ARG A 223 6.54 5.62 -14.93
C ARG A 223 5.41 5.59 -13.94
N TRP A 224 5.61 4.92 -12.82
CA TRP A 224 4.64 4.79 -11.76
C TRP A 224 5.30 4.90 -10.39
N PRO A 225 4.63 5.49 -9.39
CA PRO A 225 5.03 5.31 -8.00
C PRO A 225 4.76 3.87 -7.57
N HIS A 226 5.24 3.50 -6.38
CA HIS A 226 4.76 2.30 -5.70
C HIS A 226 3.23 2.40 -5.45
N PRO A 227 2.46 1.29 -5.50
CA PRO A 227 1.02 1.30 -5.26
C PRO A 227 0.55 2.01 -3.98
N VAL A 228 1.34 1.92 -2.90
CA VAL A 228 1.02 2.60 -1.63
C VAL A 228 0.96 4.12 -1.77
N LEU A 229 1.57 4.69 -2.81
CA LEU A 229 1.65 6.13 -3.10
C LEU A 229 0.88 6.52 -4.37
N CYS A 230 -0.06 5.69 -4.82
CA CYS A 230 -0.82 5.90 -6.04
C CYS A 230 -2.27 6.28 -5.73
N SER A 231 -2.74 7.44 -6.19
CA SER A 231 -4.09 7.93 -5.94
C SER A 231 -4.78 8.39 -7.24
N PRO A 232 -6.13 8.53 -7.22
CA PRO A 232 -6.87 9.17 -8.32
C PRO A 232 -6.41 10.61 -8.61
N GLU A 233 -5.92 11.31 -7.59
CA GLU A 233 -5.38 12.68 -7.69
C GLU A 233 -3.92 12.70 -8.19
N GLY A 234 -3.34 11.53 -8.48
CA GLY A 234 -1.97 11.37 -8.92
C GLY A 234 -1.10 10.69 -7.86
N MET A 235 0.13 11.16 -7.71
CA MET A 235 1.09 10.56 -6.80
C MET A 235 0.97 11.19 -5.43
N VAL A 236 0.88 10.38 -4.37
CA VAL A 236 0.98 10.86 -3.00
C VAL A 236 2.39 11.42 -2.79
N ARG A 237 2.47 12.72 -2.48
CA ARG A 237 3.73 13.47 -2.33
C ARG A 237 3.85 14.17 -0.99
N TYR A 238 2.91 13.94 -0.08
CA TYR A 238 2.83 14.65 1.18
C TYR A 238 2.53 13.67 2.32
N LEU A 239 3.20 13.87 3.44
CA LEU A 239 2.94 13.25 4.74
C LEU A 239 2.87 14.35 5.80
N PRO A 240 2.22 14.15 6.96
CA PRO A 240 2.40 15.06 8.09
C PRO A 240 3.89 15.21 8.42
N ASP A 241 4.30 16.38 8.89
CA ASP A 241 5.67 16.65 9.28
C ASP A 241 5.87 16.48 10.79
N HIS A 242 7.13 16.33 11.20
CA HIS A 242 7.49 16.19 12.59
C HIS A 242 8.98 16.46 12.85
N ALA A 243 9.32 16.93 14.05
CA ALA A 243 10.65 17.46 14.36
C ALA A 243 11.75 16.40 14.53
N HIS A 244 11.40 15.12 14.50
CA HIS A 244 12.33 14.01 14.72
C HIS A 244 11.73 12.66 14.36
N GLU A 245 12.07 12.15 13.19
CA GLU A 245 11.58 10.87 12.71
C GLU A 245 12.60 9.74 12.88
N GLY A 246 12.10 8.50 12.73
CA GLY A 246 12.94 7.34 12.46
C GLY A 246 13.37 7.26 10.99
N ARG A 247 13.79 6.06 10.55
CA ARG A 247 14.17 5.84 9.15
C ARG A 247 13.91 4.43 8.71
N CYS A 248 13.38 4.32 7.50
CA CYS A 248 13.25 3.09 6.75
C CYS A 248 14.48 2.86 5.87
N GLU A 249 14.86 1.60 5.67
CA GLU A 249 15.95 1.22 4.77
C GLU A 249 15.80 -0.21 4.25
N VAL A 250 16.60 -0.53 3.23
CA VAL A 250 16.73 -1.91 2.77
C VAL A 250 17.73 -2.63 3.68
N PRO A 251 17.40 -3.80 4.25
CA PRO A 251 18.30 -4.54 5.11
C PRO A 251 19.63 -4.87 4.41
N ALA A 252 20.75 -4.67 5.10
CA ALA A 252 22.07 -5.00 4.54
C ALA A 252 22.30 -6.52 4.40
N ASN A 253 21.64 -7.34 5.24
CA ASN A 253 21.76 -8.80 5.23
C ASN A 253 20.40 -9.45 4.96
N MET A 254 20.21 -9.91 3.72
CA MET A 254 19.00 -10.61 3.27
C MET A 254 18.98 -12.11 3.62
N GLY A 255 20.11 -12.65 4.10
CA GLY A 255 20.28 -14.07 4.44
C GLY A 255 19.97 -14.41 5.90
N LEU A 256 19.43 -13.46 6.68
CA LEU A 256 19.12 -13.68 8.09
C LEU A 256 18.01 -14.74 8.25
N ASN A 257 18.16 -15.56 9.29
CA ASN A 257 17.10 -16.44 9.79
C ASN A 257 16.48 -15.83 11.04
N VAL A 258 15.21 -16.15 11.25
CA VAL A 258 14.44 -15.79 12.43
C VAL A 258 14.29 -17.06 13.24
N THR A 259 14.89 -17.10 14.42
CA THR A 259 14.89 -18.27 15.31
C THR A 259 14.28 -17.89 16.65
N VAL A 260 13.03 -18.29 16.90
CA VAL A 260 12.26 -17.91 18.11
C VAL A 260 11.19 -18.94 18.43
N ALA A 261 11.06 -19.41 19.67
CA ALA A 261 10.03 -20.36 20.10
C ALA A 261 9.76 -21.56 19.14
N GLY A 262 10.82 -22.13 18.54
CA GLY A 262 10.71 -23.23 17.56
C GLY A 262 10.36 -22.82 16.13
N TYR A 263 10.06 -21.54 15.88
CA TYR A 263 10.05 -20.96 14.54
C TYR A 263 11.49 -20.75 14.08
N ASN A 264 11.87 -21.35 12.95
CA ASN A 264 13.20 -21.20 12.35
C ASN A 264 13.05 -21.07 10.84
N GLN A 265 13.01 -19.83 10.34
CA GLN A 265 12.76 -19.56 8.92
C GLN A 265 13.65 -18.44 8.40
N GLN A 266 14.02 -18.49 7.13
CA GLN A 266 14.68 -17.38 6.45
C GLN A 266 13.77 -16.15 6.47
N GLU A 267 14.28 -14.99 6.86
CA GLU A 267 13.47 -13.78 7.03
C GLU A 267 12.86 -13.31 5.70
N TYR A 268 13.68 -13.33 4.64
CA TYR A 268 13.30 -12.97 3.28
C TYR A 268 13.52 -14.15 2.34
N PRO A 269 12.51 -15.00 2.11
CA PRO A 269 12.64 -16.10 1.16
C PRO A 269 12.83 -15.56 -0.27
N PRO A 270 13.57 -16.29 -1.12
CA PRO A 270 13.74 -15.93 -2.51
C PRO A 270 12.42 -16.06 -3.30
N LEU A 271 12.42 -15.51 -4.51
CA LEU A 271 11.45 -15.80 -5.55
C LEU A 271 11.50 -17.29 -5.93
N LEU A 272 10.50 -17.76 -6.68
CA LEU A 272 10.41 -19.16 -7.12
C LEU A 272 11.58 -19.61 -8.00
N ASP A 273 12.25 -18.68 -8.68
CA ASP A 273 13.43 -18.94 -9.49
C ASP A 273 14.75 -18.93 -8.68
N GLY A 274 14.67 -18.72 -7.37
CA GLY A 274 15.81 -18.64 -6.46
C GLY A 274 16.42 -17.24 -6.30
N THR A 275 15.96 -16.24 -7.05
CA THR A 275 16.45 -14.85 -6.94
C THR A 275 16.01 -14.22 -5.62
N ALA A 276 16.87 -13.43 -4.97
CA ALA A 276 16.49 -12.72 -3.75
C ALA A 276 15.34 -11.72 -4.02
N LEU A 277 14.39 -11.63 -3.10
CA LEU A 277 13.36 -10.58 -3.11
C LEU A 277 13.69 -9.58 -2.00
N GLU A 278 14.06 -8.37 -2.39
CA GLU A 278 14.47 -7.30 -1.47
C GLU A 278 13.27 -6.39 -1.12
N PRO A 279 13.17 -5.93 0.14
CA PRO A 279 12.40 -4.75 0.47
C PRO A 279 12.87 -3.55 -0.34
N VAL A 280 11.99 -2.57 -0.51
CA VAL A 280 12.27 -1.33 -1.23
C VAL A 280 11.89 -0.13 -0.38
N VAL A 281 12.73 0.89 -0.34
CA VAL A 281 12.34 2.22 0.14
C VAL A 281 11.53 2.88 -0.95
N VAL A 282 10.24 3.08 -0.72
CA VAL A 282 9.28 3.54 -1.74
C VAL A 282 9.08 5.05 -1.72
N ALA A 283 9.54 5.73 -0.68
CA ALA A 283 9.62 7.18 -0.60
C ALA A 283 10.77 7.64 0.27
N TYR A 284 11.26 8.83 -0.04
CA TYR A 284 12.28 9.54 0.72
C TYR A 284 11.75 10.89 1.21
N ALA A 285 12.10 11.27 2.44
CA ALA A 285 11.86 12.60 2.99
C ALA A 285 13.16 13.41 2.99
N THR A 286 13.03 14.73 3.01
CA THR A 286 14.16 15.67 3.04
C THR A 286 14.03 16.63 4.22
N VAL A 287 15.05 16.60 5.06
CA VAL A 287 15.31 17.57 6.13
C VAL A 287 15.84 18.85 5.49
N ILE A 288 15.16 19.97 5.71
CA ILE A 288 15.66 21.29 5.31
C ILE A 288 16.65 21.74 6.37
N GLY A 289 17.93 21.82 6.03
CA GLY A 289 18.95 22.26 6.99
C GLY A 289 18.88 23.75 7.30
N GLY A 290 19.52 24.15 8.40
CA GLY A 290 19.75 25.57 8.71
C GLY A 290 18.70 26.24 9.58
N HIS A 291 17.76 25.49 10.15
CA HIS A 291 16.82 25.97 11.16
C HIS A 291 16.97 25.19 12.47
N ALA A 292 16.58 25.82 13.58
CA ALA A 292 16.33 25.18 14.85
C ALA A 292 14.83 24.96 15.01
N THR A 293 14.45 24.02 15.88
CA THR A 293 13.06 23.76 16.24
C THR A 293 13.04 23.70 17.76
N ASP A 294 12.49 24.73 18.39
CA ASP A 294 12.60 25.01 19.83
C ASP A 294 14.05 24.98 20.35
N ALA A 295 14.29 24.33 21.50
CA ALA A 295 15.57 24.23 22.17
C ALA A 295 16.57 23.26 21.50
N LYS A 296 16.23 22.71 20.32
CA LYS A 296 17.08 21.75 19.61
C LYS A 296 18.17 22.47 18.80
N PRO A 297 19.36 21.88 18.63
CA PRO A 297 20.40 22.47 17.80
C PRO A 297 19.94 22.61 16.34
N VAL A 298 20.59 23.51 15.60
CA VAL A 298 20.35 23.69 14.16
C VAL A 298 20.50 22.35 13.43
N VAL A 299 19.52 22.00 12.60
CA VAL A 299 19.48 20.71 11.91
C VAL A 299 20.31 20.73 10.61
N ASN A 300 20.98 19.61 10.33
CA ASN A 300 21.74 19.39 9.11
C ASN A 300 20.83 18.86 7.99
N ALA A 301 20.93 19.46 6.80
CA ALA A 301 20.21 18.99 5.61
C ALA A 301 20.57 17.54 5.27
N ARG A 302 19.57 16.73 4.90
CA ARG A 302 19.74 15.33 4.50
C ARG A 302 18.47 14.73 3.92
N THR A 303 18.63 13.58 3.29
CA THR A 303 17.54 12.74 2.79
C THR A 303 17.60 11.37 3.47
N PHE A 304 16.43 10.81 3.76
CA PHE A 304 16.30 9.49 4.40
C PHE A 304 15.06 8.76 3.85
N GLY A 305 15.05 7.42 3.98
CA GLY A 305 13.89 6.62 3.61
C GLY A 305 12.78 6.81 4.63
N VAL A 306 11.60 7.23 4.16
CA VAL A 306 10.44 7.53 5.02
C VAL A 306 9.40 6.42 4.99
N ILE A 307 9.31 5.67 3.88
CA ILE A 307 8.40 4.51 3.75
C ILE A 307 9.18 3.36 3.13
N GLY A 308 9.08 2.18 3.74
CA GLY A 308 9.60 0.91 3.22
C GLY A 308 8.49 -0.08 2.90
N ALA A 309 8.66 -0.91 1.89
CA ALA A 309 7.68 -1.94 1.51
C ALA A 309 8.36 -3.26 1.10
N TYR A 310 7.75 -4.39 1.43
CA TYR A 310 8.18 -5.73 1.02
C TYR A 310 7.00 -6.50 0.42
N ASP A 311 7.10 -6.85 -0.87
CA ASP A 311 6.04 -7.56 -1.58
C ASP A 311 6.10 -9.08 -1.39
N GLY A 312 5.80 -9.56 -0.18
CA GLY A 312 5.78 -10.99 0.15
C GLY A 312 4.87 -11.84 -0.74
N HIS A 313 3.94 -11.23 -1.50
CA HIS A 313 3.08 -11.98 -2.42
C HIS A 313 3.86 -12.64 -3.56
N ARG A 314 5.07 -12.17 -3.85
CA ARG A 314 5.95 -12.69 -4.90
C ARG A 314 6.76 -13.91 -4.48
N THR A 315 6.69 -14.30 -3.21
CA THR A 315 7.40 -15.46 -2.69
C THR A 315 6.43 -16.45 -2.03
N ARG A 316 6.92 -17.67 -1.77
CA ARG A 316 6.17 -18.73 -1.10
C ARG A 316 6.99 -19.40 -0.01
N ARG A 317 6.31 -19.85 1.04
CA ARG A 317 6.85 -20.67 2.13
C ARG A 317 5.87 -21.79 2.43
N ALA A 318 6.37 -23.03 2.44
CA ALA A 318 5.54 -24.22 2.59
C ALA A 318 4.30 -24.23 1.67
N GLY A 319 4.49 -23.79 0.41
CA GLY A 319 3.44 -23.72 -0.61
C GLY A 319 2.48 -22.52 -0.50
N LYS A 320 2.55 -21.74 0.58
CA LYS A 320 1.69 -20.56 0.81
C LYS A 320 2.38 -19.28 0.37
N THR A 321 1.59 -18.35 -0.17
CA THR A 321 2.03 -16.98 -0.45
C THR A 321 2.19 -16.19 0.85
N LEU A 322 3.33 -15.54 1.04
CA LEU A 322 3.60 -14.74 2.24
C LEU A 322 2.83 -13.42 2.18
N GLY A 323 2.57 -12.83 3.33
CA GLY A 323 1.96 -11.51 3.47
C GLY A 323 2.92 -10.37 3.13
N ARG A 324 2.34 -9.21 2.83
CA ARG A 324 3.07 -7.98 2.53
C ARG A 324 3.40 -7.20 3.80
N VAL A 325 4.47 -6.41 3.75
CA VAL A 325 4.88 -5.55 4.87
C VAL A 325 5.09 -4.12 4.39
N VAL A 326 4.53 -3.15 5.10
CA VAL A 326 4.85 -1.72 4.97
C VAL A 326 5.42 -1.24 6.30
N VAL A 327 6.48 -0.44 6.24
CA VAL A 327 6.98 0.30 7.40
C VAL A 327 7.02 1.78 7.13
N ASP A 328 6.82 2.57 8.17
CA ASP A 328 6.91 4.03 8.14
C ASP A 328 7.94 4.53 9.17
N ALA A 329 8.56 5.68 8.89
CA ALA A 329 9.58 6.26 9.74
C ALA A 329 9.03 6.75 11.07
N THR A 330 7.80 7.29 11.10
CA THR A 330 7.20 7.86 12.31
C THR A 330 5.70 7.57 12.46
N TRP A 331 5.22 7.36 13.68
CA TRP A 331 3.77 7.32 13.96
C TRP A 331 3.14 8.71 13.95
N HIS A 332 3.92 9.80 13.96
CA HIS A 332 3.42 11.17 13.81
C HIS A 332 2.70 11.39 12.47
N HIS A 333 2.91 10.53 11.47
CA HIS A 333 2.11 10.56 10.24
C HIS A 333 0.64 10.16 10.42
N PHE A 334 0.24 9.67 11.60
CA PHE A 334 -1.06 9.04 11.85
C PHE A 334 -1.79 9.57 13.10
N PHE A 335 -1.11 10.33 13.97
CA PHE A 335 -1.67 10.74 15.25
C PHE A 335 -2.45 12.05 15.18
N ASN A 336 -3.45 12.20 16.05
CA ASN A 336 -4.36 13.35 16.06
C ASN A 336 -3.63 14.68 16.13
N ILE A 337 -2.54 14.79 16.90
CA ILE A 337 -1.80 16.05 17.05
C ILE A 337 -1.26 16.57 15.72
N ASN A 338 -0.91 15.67 14.80
CA ASN A 338 -0.42 16.01 13.46
C ASN A 338 -1.52 16.08 12.41
N LEU A 339 -2.63 15.37 12.61
CA LEU A 339 -3.74 15.35 11.64
C LEU A 339 -4.78 16.45 11.90
N THR A 340 -5.18 16.59 13.17
CA THR A 340 -6.25 17.49 13.64
C THR A 340 -5.76 18.64 14.51
N GLY A 341 -4.45 18.69 14.77
CA GLY A 341 -3.78 19.77 15.48
C GLY A 341 -3.72 19.63 16.99
N ASP A 342 -3.04 20.59 17.62
CA ASP A 342 -2.90 20.74 19.06
C ASP A 342 -3.92 21.77 19.57
N LEU A 343 -4.93 21.30 20.32
CA LEU A 343 -5.98 22.13 20.90
C LEU A 343 -5.47 23.15 21.95
N ASN A 344 -4.22 23.02 22.39
CA ASN A 344 -3.55 23.96 23.27
C ASN A 344 -2.69 24.99 22.54
N SER A 345 -2.42 24.84 21.24
CA SER A 345 -1.58 25.80 20.52
C SER A 345 -2.16 27.22 20.65
N PRO A 346 -1.33 28.25 20.88
CA PRO A 346 -1.80 29.64 20.88
C PRO A 346 -2.34 30.06 19.51
N THR A 347 -1.89 29.42 18.43
CA THR A 347 -2.25 29.73 17.05
C THR A 347 -3.52 28.98 16.63
N PRO A 348 -4.60 29.68 16.22
CA PRO A 348 -5.88 29.03 15.88
C PRO A 348 -5.79 27.97 14.76
N ALA A 349 -4.97 28.18 13.73
CA ALA A 349 -4.80 27.22 12.63
C ALA A 349 -4.19 25.90 13.13
N LYS A 350 -3.21 25.96 14.03
CA LYS A 350 -2.56 24.81 14.66
C LYS A 350 -3.47 23.99 15.59
N ARG A 351 -4.63 24.54 15.98
CA ARG A 351 -5.67 23.78 16.72
C ARG A 351 -6.55 22.92 15.82
N LEU A 352 -6.43 23.08 14.51
CA LEU A 352 -7.26 22.40 13.53
C LEU A 352 -6.44 21.44 12.66
N GLY A 353 -5.10 21.53 12.67
CA GLY A 353 -4.24 20.71 11.81
C GLY A 353 -4.65 20.86 10.36
N PHE A 354 -4.74 19.74 9.66
CA PHE A 354 -5.19 19.68 8.29
C PHE A 354 -6.67 20.07 8.06
N ASN A 355 -7.46 20.19 9.13
CA ASN A 355 -8.83 20.73 9.05
C ASN A 355 -8.85 22.27 9.06
N ALA A 356 -7.70 22.94 9.21
CA ALA A 356 -7.61 24.39 9.07
C ALA A 356 -8.00 24.83 7.65
N PRO A 357 -8.75 25.94 7.50
CA PRO A 357 -9.09 26.49 6.18
C PRO A 357 -7.84 26.70 5.31
N LEU A 358 -7.94 26.31 4.04
CA LEU A 358 -6.86 26.51 3.08
C LEU A 358 -6.72 27.99 2.71
N LEU A 359 -5.49 28.48 2.66
CA LEU A 359 -5.19 29.82 2.16
C LEU A 359 -5.29 29.87 0.62
N PRO A 360 -5.51 31.05 0.00
CA PRO A 360 -5.52 31.19 -1.44
C PRO A 360 -4.25 30.62 -2.10
N GLY A 361 -4.41 29.63 -2.97
CA GLY A 361 -3.31 28.95 -3.67
C GLY A 361 -2.68 27.77 -2.91
N GLN A 362 -3.12 27.47 -1.68
CA GLN A 362 -2.68 26.29 -0.92
C GLN A 362 -3.35 25.03 -1.46
N GLN A 363 -2.58 23.95 -1.58
CA GLN A 363 -3.10 22.63 -1.94
C GLN A 363 -3.65 21.91 -0.72
N ASP A 364 -4.71 21.14 -0.89
CA ASP A 364 -5.20 20.21 0.13
C ASP A 364 -4.26 19.00 0.21
N HIS A 365 -3.23 19.10 1.04
CA HIS A 365 -2.31 18.00 1.28
C HIS A 365 -2.99 16.84 2.02
N TYR A 366 -4.06 17.11 2.78
CA TYR A 366 -4.71 16.09 3.60
C TYR A 366 -5.38 15.02 2.76
N LYS A 367 -5.97 15.41 1.64
CA LYS A 367 -6.55 14.47 0.66
C LYS A 367 -5.52 13.43 0.19
N MET A 368 -4.27 13.81 -0.04
CA MET A 368 -3.20 12.88 -0.41
C MET A 368 -2.80 11.95 0.75
N ILE A 369 -2.77 12.48 1.97
CA ILE A 369 -2.48 11.71 3.19
C ILE A 369 -3.58 10.65 3.43
N LYS A 370 -4.87 11.01 3.28
CA LYS A 370 -5.98 10.04 3.35
C LYS A 370 -5.84 8.94 2.31
N HIS A 371 -5.39 9.26 1.10
CA HIS A 371 -5.10 8.25 0.09
C HIS A 371 -3.95 7.32 0.48
N TYR A 372 -2.90 7.81 1.15
CA TYR A 372 -1.85 6.93 1.69
C TYR A 372 -2.42 5.92 2.69
N PHE A 373 -3.22 6.38 3.65
CA PHE A 373 -3.87 5.50 4.64
C PHE A 373 -4.71 4.41 3.97
N ARG A 374 -5.55 4.82 3.01
CA ARG A 374 -6.37 3.91 2.21
C ARG A 374 -5.51 2.89 1.45
N ASN A 375 -4.42 3.35 0.85
CA ASN A 375 -3.58 2.50 0.01
C ASN A 375 -2.76 1.48 0.82
N ILE A 376 -2.40 1.79 2.08
CA ILE A 376 -1.80 0.81 2.99
C ILE A 376 -2.73 -0.41 3.10
N VAL A 377 -4.00 -0.19 3.41
CA VAL A 377 -5.00 -1.27 3.53
C VAL A 377 -5.12 -2.05 2.22
N TYR A 378 -5.44 -1.39 1.09
CA TYR A 378 -5.55 -2.09 -0.20
C TYR A 378 -4.32 -2.93 -0.55
N TRP A 379 -3.13 -2.40 -0.27
CA TRP A 379 -1.88 -3.06 -0.63
C TRP A 379 -1.53 -4.20 0.32
N LEU A 380 -2.03 -4.22 1.55
CA LEU A 380 -1.80 -5.27 2.55
C LEU A 380 -2.81 -6.42 2.49
N ILE A 381 -3.97 -6.23 1.84
CA ILE A 381 -4.97 -7.30 1.67
C ILE A 381 -4.30 -8.61 1.21
N PRO A 382 -4.51 -9.74 1.91
CA PRO A 382 -3.94 -11.05 1.58
C PRO A 382 -4.23 -11.47 0.14
N SER A 383 -3.25 -12.10 -0.52
CA SER A 383 -3.37 -12.55 -1.92
C SER A 383 -4.65 -13.36 -2.19
N ARG A 384 -5.02 -14.26 -1.26
CA ARG A 384 -6.22 -15.11 -1.33
C ARG A 384 -7.53 -14.33 -1.46
N ARG A 385 -7.60 -13.07 -1.04
CA ARG A 385 -8.81 -12.22 -1.10
C ARG A 385 -8.88 -11.36 -2.35
N ARG A 386 -7.77 -11.16 -3.05
CA ARG A 386 -7.68 -10.17 -4.13
C ARG A 386 -8.44 -10.54 -5.38
N ARG A 387 -8.55 -11.83 -5.72
CA ARG A 387 -9.35 -12.26 -6.86
C ARG A 387 -10.80 -11.86 -6.70
N TRP A 388 -11.33 -12.02 -5.49
CA TRP A 388 -12.68 -11.59 -5.17
C TRP A 388 -12.81 -10.07 -5.24
N LEU A 389 -11.82 -9.31 -4.76
CA LEU A 389 -11.80 -7.84 -4.91
C LEU A 389 -11.88 -7.42 -6.38
N VAL A 390 -11.04 -8.01 -7.24
CA VAL A 390 -11.03 -7.74 -8.67
C VAL A 390 -12.37 -8.09 -9.32
N HIS A 391 -12.92 -9.27 -9.00
CA HIS A 391 -14.26 -9.66 -9.44
C HIS A 391 -15.30 -8.63 -9.04
N HIS A 392 -15.33 -8.22 -7.77
CA HIS A 392 -16.32 -7.26 -7.29
C HIS A 392 -16.23 -5.96 -8.06
N LEU A 393 -15.02 -5.39 -8.22
CA LEU A 393 -14.81 -4.15 -8.96
C LEU A 393 -15.28 -4.25 -10.42
N LEU A 394 -14.93 -5.34 -11.11
CA LEU A 394 -15.39 -5.59 -12.47
C LEU A 394 -16.91 -5.73 -12.52
N THR A 395 -17.52 -6.45 -11.57
CA THR A 395 -18.98 -6.62 -11.53
C THR A 395 -19.73 -5.34 -11.20
N THR A 396 -19.21 -4.49 -10.30
CA THR A 396 -19.77 -3.18 -10.00
C THR A 396 -19.73 -2.31 -11.25
N MET A 397 -18.59 -2.26 -11.94
CA MET A 397 -18.47 -1.53 -13.19
C MET A 397 -19.47 -2.01 -14.25
N VAL A 398 -19.60 -3.32 -14.49
CA VAL A 398 -20.53 -3.82 -15.53
C VAL A 398 -22.01 -3.80 -15.13
N ARG A 399 -22.31 -3.37 -13.91
CA ARG A 399 -23.68 -3.10 -13.42
C ARG A 399 -24.02 -1.62 -13.43
N ASP A 400 -23.01 -0.75 -13.55
CA ASP A 400 -23.23 0.68 -13.61
C ASP A 400 -24.08 1.04 -14.84
N ALA A 401 -25.09 1.90 -14.66
CA ALA A 401 -25.95 2.33 -15.76
C ALA A 401 -25.15 3.05 -16.87
N GLN A 402 -24.14 3.84 -16.49
CA GLN A 402 -23.27 4.53 -17.44
C GLN A 402 -22.50 3.54 -18.33
N PHE A 403 -22.17 2.36 -17.80
CA PHE A 403 -21.53 1.31 -18.60
C PHE A 403 -22.41 0.87 -19.78
N TYR A 404 -23.73 0.72 -19.58
CA TYR A 404 -24.66 0.30 -20.65
C TYR A 404 -25.01 1.43 -21.62
N GLU A 405 -25.11 2.67 -21.12
CA GLU A 405 -25.42 3.83 -21.96
C GLU A 405 -24.27 4.16 -22.91
N LEU A 406 -23.04 4.06 -22.42
CA LEU A 406 -21.83 4.42 -23.16
C LEU A 406 -21.27 3.26 -23.99
N ASN A 407 -21.77 2.03 -23.81
CA ASN A 407 -21.19 0.87 -24.47
C ASN A 407 -22.23 -0.07 -25.12
N PRO A 408 -22.36 -0.04 -26.45
CA PRO A 408 -23.19 -1.01 -27.20
C PRO A 408 -22.79 -2.47 -26.96
N ILE A 409 -21.51 -2.74 -26.64
CA ILE A 409 -20.99 -4.09 -26.38
C ILE A 409 -21.62 -4.68 -25.10
N ALA A 410 -22.05 -3.84 -24.15
CA ALA A 410 -22.73 -4.30 -22.94
C ALA A 410 -24.07 -5.01 -23.22
N LYS A 411 -24.62 -4.82 -24.44
CA LYS A 411 -25.87 -5.47 -24.88
C LYS A 411 -25.64 -6.82 -25.58
N ILE A 412 -24.39 -7.19 -25.85
CA ILE A 412 -24.05 -8.47 -26.48
C ILE A 412 -24.40 -9.61 -25.53
N ARG A 413 -25.16 -10.58 -26.04
CA ARG A 413 -25.49 -11.84 -25.36
C ARG A 413 -24.79 -13.04 -25.99
N ASP A 414 -24.39 -12.91 -27.26
CA ASP A 414 -23.63 -13.91 -27.99
C ASP A 414 -22.17 -13.46 -28.13
N PHE A 415 -21.32 -14.01 -27.28
CA PHE A 415 -19.91 -13.67 -27.20
C PHE A 415 -19.07 -14.27 -28.34
N THR A 416 -19.64 -15.12 -29.20
CA THR A 416 -18.93 -15.63 -30.39
C THR A 416 -18.68 -14.55 -31.45
N THR A 417 -19.42 -13.44 -31.37
CA THR A 417 -19.30 -12.28 -32.27
C THR A 417 -18.30 -11.22 -31.78
N VAL A 418 -17.73 -11.40 -30.59
CA VAL A 418 -16.78 -10.47 -30.01
C VAL A 418 -15.46 -10.51 -30.78
N ASN A 419 -14.90 -9.35 -31.09
CA ASN A 419 -13.61 -9.20 -31.76
C ASN A 419 -12.64 -8.42 -30.86
N LEU A 420 -11.41 -8.23 -31.33
CA LEU A 420 -10.37 -7.58 -30.54
C LEU A 420 -10.66 -6.10 -30.24
N ASP A 421 -11.32 -5.38 -31.14
CA ASP A 421 -11.66 -3.97 -30.93
C ASP A 421 -12.69 -3.82 -29.80
N HIS A 422 -13.63 -4.77 -29.70
CA HIS A 422 -14.56 -4.84 -28.57
C HIS A 422 -13.82 -5.07 -27.24
N ILE A 423 -12.86 -6.00 -27.22
CA ILE A 423 -12.03 -6.28 -26.03
C ILE A 423 -11.26 -5.02 -25.61
N PHE A 424 -10.61 -4.33 -26.55
CA PHE A 424 -9.87 -3.10 -26.26
C PHE A 424 -10.77 -1.95 -25.80
N ALA A 425 -11.99 -1.83 -26.35
CA ALA A 425 -12.96 -0.85 -25.88
C ALA A 425 -13.35 -1.10 -24.41
N LEU A 426 -13.63 -2.35 -24.05
CA LEU A 426 -13.93 -2.74 -22.66
C LEU A 426 -12.76 -2.48 -21.73
N ALA A 427 -11.54 -2.79 -22.17
CA ALA A 427 -10.34 -2.54 -21.39
C ALA A 427 -10.14 -1.06 -21.08
N LYS A 428 -10.35 -0.16 -22.05
CA LYS A 428 -10.24 1.28 -21.85
C LYS A 428 -11.26 1.81 -20.84
N LEU A 429 -12.49 1.29 -20.87
CA LEU A 429 -13.51 1.65 -19.88
C LEU A 429 -13.12 1.18 -18.48
N ALA A 430 -12.63 -0.05 -18.36
CA ALA A 430 -12.17 -0.57 -17.07
C ALA A 430 -10.95 0.17 -16.54
N ASP A 431 -9.98 0.49 -17.40
CA ASP A 431 -8.81 1.27 -17.01
C ASP A 431 -9.20 2.69 -16.55
N ALA A 432 -10.14 3.34 -17.24
CA ALA A 432 -10.68 4.64 -16.81
C ALA A 432 -11.38 4.55 -15.45
N TYR A 433 -12.24 3.54 -15.26
CA TYR A 433 -12.92 3.29 -13.99
C TYR A 433 -11.91 3.05 -12.84
N PHE A 434 -10.91 2.19 -13.05
CA PHE A 434 -9.89 1.89 -12.04
C PHE A 434 -8.99 3.08 -11.74
N LYS A 435 -8.63 3.89 -12.74
CA LYS A 435 -7.89 5.14 -12.54
C LYS A 435 -8.65 6.11 -11.65
N GLN A 436 -9.96 6.24 -11.87
CA GLN A 436 -10.81 7.10 -11.05
C GLN A 436 -10.98 6.56 -9.63
N ALA A 437 -11.12 5.25 -9.46
CA ALA A 437 -11.36 4.62 -8.15
C ALA A 437 -10.08 4.50 -7.29
N HIS A 438 -8.98 4.06 -7.89
CA HIS A 438 -7.77 3.65 -7.18
C HIS A 438 -6.48 4.34 -7.65
N GLY A 439 -6.52 5.07 -8.78
CA GLY A 439 -5.34 5.67 -9.40
C GLY A 439 -4.71 4.78 -10.46
N ALA A 440 -3.76 5.35 -11.22
CA ALA A 440 -3.21 4.75 -12.44
C ALA A 440 -2.41 3.44 -12.24
N CYS A 441 -2.03 3.11 -11.01
CA CYS A 441 -1.28 1.90 -10.70
C CYS A 441 -2.18 0.67 -10.61
N TYR A 442 -3.50 0.84 -10.43
CA TYR A 442 -4.37 -0.28 -10.09
C TYR A 442 -4.52 -1.28 -11.23
N THR A 443 -4.64 -0.80 -12.48
CA THR A 443 -4.73 -1.65 -13.67
C THR A 443 -3.59 -2.67 -13.75
N LEU A 444 -2.35 -2.25 -13.46
CA LEU A 444 -1.19 -3.14 -13.49
C LEU A 444 -1.16 -4.11 -12.31
N GLN A 445 -1.71 -3.73 -11.16
CA GLN A 445 -1.81 -4.62 -9.99
C GLN A 445 -2.83 -5.75 -10.20
N ILE A 446 -3.84 -5.54 -11.03
CA ILE A 446 -4.87 -6.53 -11.34
C ILE A 446 -4.31 -7.71 -12.15
N LEU A 447 -3.37 -7.47 -13.05
CA LEU A 447 -2.84 -8.49 -13.95
C LEU A 447 -2.32 -9.75 -13.23
N PRO A 448 -1.40 -9.64 -12.26
CA PRO A 448 -0.94 -10.82 -11.52
C PRO A 448 -2.06 -11.48 -10.71
N ILE A 449 -3.07 -10.72 -10.25
CA ILE A 449 -4.20 -11.28 -9.50
C ILE A 449 -5.05 -12.20 -10.40
N ILE A 450 -5.27 -11.80 -11.66
CA ILE A 450 -6.09 -12.55 -12.63
C ILE A 450 -5.34 -13.76 -13.18
N LEU A 451 -4.07 -13.59 -13.56
CA LEU A 451 -3.35 -14.57 -14.37
C LEU A 451 -2.66 -15.65 -13.55
N TYR A 452 -2.22 -15.33 -12.33
CA TYR A 452 -1.33 -16.21 -11.58
C TYR A 452 -1.98 -17.51 -11.13
N GLU A 453 -3.30 -17.59 -11.05
CA GLU A 453 -4.00 -18.80 -10.59
C GLU A 453 -4.59 -19.67 -11.73
N ILE A 454 -4.37 -19.29 -12.99
CA ILE A 454 -4.89 -20.02 -14.16
C ILE A 454 -3.71 -20.65 -14.92
N ASP A 455 -3.55 -21.98 -14.91
CA ASP A 455 -2.62 -22.70 -15.81
C ASP A 455 -3.34 -22.91 -17.16
N PRO A 456 -2.74 -22.62 -18.34
CA PRO A 456 -1.34 -22.25 -18.62
C PRO A 456 -0.97 -20.76 -18.53
N LEU A 457 -1.92 -19.86 -18.22
CA LEU A 457 -1.69 -18.41 -18.23
C LEU A 457 -0.67 -17.94 -17.20
N ARG A 458 -0.51 -18.63 -16.07
CA ARG A 458 0.57 -18.39 -15.10
C ARG A 458 1.94 -18.37 -15.77
N LYS A 459 2.26 -19.41 -16.56
CA LYS A 459 3.56 -19.54 -17.23
C LYS A 459 3.78 -18.44 -18.27
N PHE A 460 2.70 -18.04 -18.95
CA PHE A 460 2.72 -16.90 -19.86
C PHE A 460 3.00 -15.60 -19.10
N TRP A 461 2.30 -15.36 -17.99
CA TRP A 461 2.49 -14.19 -17.13
C TRP A 461 3.90 -14.13 -16.55
N GLU A 462 4.45 -15.21 -15.97
CA GLU A 462 5.81 -15.21 -15.40
C GLU A 462 6.88 -14.83 -16.44
N ARG A 463 6.67 -15.18 -17.71
CA ARG A 463 7.56 -14.77 -18.80
C ARG A 463 7.38 -13.30 -19.20
N PHE A 464 6.16 -12.78 -19.10
CA PHE A 464 5.77 -11.46 -19.59
C PHE A 464 5.84 -10.37 -18.52
N GLU A 465 5.62 -10.72 -17.26
CA GLU A 465 5.58 -9.83 -16.09
C GLU A 465 6.79 -8.89 -16.04
N PRO A 466 8.04 -9.34 -16.28
CA PRO A 466 9.20 -8.45 -16.22
C PRO A 466 9.18 -7.30 -17.22
N THR A 467 8.29 -7.39 -18.19
CA THR A 467 8.18 -6.44 -19.29
C THR A 467 7.03 -5.47 -19.08
N VAL A 468 6.12 -5.69 -18.13
CA VAL A 468 4.95 -4.81 -17.91
C VAL A 468 4.75 -4.39 -16.46
N ASN A 469 5.29 -5.15 -15.51
CA ASN A 469 5.21 -4.83 -14.10
C ASN A 469 6.38 -3.91 -13.73
N PRO A 470 6.16 -2.60 -13.48
CA PRO A 470 7.23 -1.68 -13.14
C PRO A 470 7.90 -1.99 -11.80
N TRP A 471 7.20 -2.71 -10.92
CA TRP A 471 7.65 -2.99 -9.55
C TRP A 471 8.51 -4.25 -9.43
N ILE A 472 8.92 -4.85 -10.56
CA ILE A 472 9.96 -5.88 -10.56
C ILE A 472 11.36 -5.26 -10.57
N ALA A 473 12.33 -5.96 -9.97
CA ALA A 473 13.68 -5.44 -9.84
C ALA A 473 14.34 -5.22 -11.21
N GLU A 474 15.17 -4.19 -11.36
CA GLU A 474 15.82 -3.87 -12.65
C GLU A 474 16.60 -5.06 -13.22
N ARG A 475 17.23 -5.88 -12.35
CA ARG A 475 17.94 -7.11 -12.73
C ARG A 475 17.06 -8.17 -13.39
N GLU A 476 15.75 -8.15 -13.12
CA GLU A 476 14.77 -9.09 -13.68
C GLU A 476 14.20 -8.60 -15.01
N LYS A 477 14.34 -7.31 -15.34
CA LYS A 477 13.78 -6.71 -16.56
C LYS A 477 14.50 -7.27 -17.79
N LYS A 478 13.77 -8.05 -18.59
CA LYS A 478 14.26 -8.59 -19.86
C LYS A 478 13.95 -7.61 -20.99
N THR A 479 14.92 -7.37 -21.87
CA THR A 479 14.67 -6.68 -23.14
C THR A 479 13.93 -7.62 -24.09
N ILE A 480 12.69 -7.28 -24.48
CA ILE A 480 11.97 -8.03 -25.52
C ILE A 480 12.58 -7.66 -26.89
N PRO A 481 12.88 -8.64 -27.76
CA PRO A 481 13.34 -8.39 -29.14
C PRO A 481 12.29 -7.75 -30.07
N ILE A 482 11.04 -7.57 -29.63
CA ILE A 482 9.88 -7.23 -30.46
C ILE A 482 9.32 -5.89 -29.99
N ASN A 483 9.05 -4.97 -30.94
CA ASN A 483 8.31 -3.72 -30.72
C ASN A 483 6.80 -3.98 -30.48
N LEU A 484 6.46 -4.98 -29.67
CA LEU A 484 5.08 -5.23 -29.30
C LEU A 484 4.68 -4.19 -28.24
N ASP A 485 3.63 -3.41 -28.51
CA ASP A 485 3.06 -2.52 -27.52
C ASP A 485 2.48 -3.36 -26.38
N GLN A 486 3.17 -3.33 -25.24
CA GLN A 486 2.81 -4.03 -24.01
C GLN A 486 1.40 -3.68 -23.53
N GLN A 487 0.93 -2.46 -23.82
CA GLN A 487 -0.40 -2.02 -23.45
C GLN A 487 -1.47 -2.89 -24.13
N LEU A 488 -1.23 -3.40 -25.34
CA LEU A 488 -2.20 -4.27 -26.02
C LEU A 488 -2.40 -5.60 -25.28
N VAL A 489 -1.37 -6.12 -24.61
CA VAL A 489 -1.47 -7.34 -23.80
C VAL A 489 -2.28 -7.05 -22.54
N VAL A 490 -1.97 -5.94 -21.86
CA VAL A 490 -2.73 -5.45 -20.70
C VAL A 490 -4.21 -5.28 -21.07
N ASP A 491 -4.48 -4.60 -22.19
CA ASP A 491 -5.83 -4.35 -22.67
C ASP A 491 -6.54 -5.66 -23.05
N THR A 492 -5.84 -6.63 -23.64
CA THR A 492 -6.41 -7.94 -23.96
C THR A 492 -6.88 -8.65 -22.68
N ILE A 493 -6.01 -8.74 -21.67
CA ILE A 493 -6.32 -9.42 -20.40
C ILE A 493 -7.46 -8.70 -19.67
N LEU A 494 -7.36 -7.37 -19.57
CA LEU A 494 -8.34 -6.58 -18.87
C LEU A 494 -9.71 -6.65 -19.55
N GLY A 495 -9.78 -6.43 -20.87
CA GLY A 495 -11.01 -6.49 -21.64
C GLY A 495 -11.66 -7.88 -21.60
N SER A 496 -10.87 -8.95 -21.71
CA SER A 496 -11.36 -10.32 -21.51
C SER A 496 -11.93 -10.56 -20.11
N SER A 497 -11.35 -9.94 -19.09
CA SER A 497 -11.84 -10.05 -17.71
C SER A 497 -13.16 -9.30 -17.53
N VAL A 498 -13.35 -8.16 -18.20
CA VAL A 498 -14.64 -7.47 -18.26
C VAL A 498 -15.70 -8.33 -18.95
N LEU A 499 -15.34 -8.99 -20.06
CA LEU A 499 -16.25 -9.93 -20.75
C LEU A 499 -16.68 -11.09 -19.84
N ALA A 500 -15.75 -11.65 -19.05
CA ALA A 500 -16.07 -12.70 -18.10
C ALA A 500 -17.06 -12.20 -17.03
N ALA A 501 -16.87 -10.98 -16.52
CA ALA A 501 -17.80 -10.36 -15.56
C ALA A 501 -19.18 -10.09 -16.19
N LEU A 502 -19.22 -9.66 -17.46
CA LEU A 502 -20.46 -9.47 -18.23
C LEU A 502 -21.21 -10.78 -18.43
N GLN A 503 -20.52 -11.84 -18.86
CA GLN A 503 -21.13 -13.16 -19.02
C GLN A 503 -21.67 -13.69 -17.69
N ALA A 504 -20.88 -13.58 -16.61
CA ALA A 504 -21.31 -14.00 -15.29
C ALA A 504 -22.57 -13.27 -14.81
N LYS A 505 -22.66 -11.96 -15.07
CA LYS A 505 -23.87 -11.17 -14.81
C LYS A 505 -25.04 -11.65 -15.67
N ASN A 506 -24.84 -11.86 -16.96
CA ASN A 506 -25.89 -12.28 -17.89
C ASN A 506 -26.50 -13.62 -17.50
N ASP A 507 -25.66 -14.61 -17.16
CA ASP A 507 -26.11 -15.92 -16.68
C ASP A 507 -26.94 -15.80 -15.40
N LEU A 508 -26.53 -14.92 -14.49
CA LEU A 508 -27.21 -14.73 -13.23
C LEU A 508 -28.56 -14.03 -13.39
N ASP A 509 -28.63 -12.99 -14.23
CA ASP A 509 -29.87 -12.29 -14.58
C ASP A 509 -30.89 -13.27 -15.20
N SER A 510 -30.43 -14.21 -16.03
CA SER A 510 -31.27 -15.25 -16.63
C SER A 510 -31.77 -16.30 -15.63
N ALA A 511 -31.04 -16.55 -14.54
CA ALA A 511 -31.37 -17.59 -13.57
C ALA A 511 -32.29 -17.12 -12.42
N HIS A 512 -32.19 -15.86 -11.98
CA HIS A 512 -32.79 -15.43 -10.70
C HIS A 512 -33.65 -14.16 -10.73
N GLY A 513 -33.76 -13.45 -11.86
CA GLY A 513 -34.35 -12.10 -11.85
C GLY A 513 -33.49 -11.10 -11.06
N THR A 514 -33.99 -9.87 -10.85
CA THR A 514 -33.17 -8.72 -10.40
C THR A 514 -32.90 -8.61 -8.88
N VAL A 515 -33.23 -9.61 -8.06
CA VAL A 515 -33.08 -9.52 -6.58
C VAL A 515 -31.76 -10.15 -6.13
N TRP A 516 -30.85 -9.36 -5.54
CA TRP A 516 -29.49 -9.78 -5.17
C TRP A 516 -29.33 -10.01 -3.65
N ASN A 517 -28.82 -11.18 -3.22
CA ASN A 517 -28.47 -11.52 -1.84
C ASN A 517 -27.02 -12.09 -1.72
N GLU A 518 -26.61 -12.60 -0.55
CA GLU A 518 -25.26 -13.16 -0.34
C GLU A 518 -24.95 -14.37 -1.23
N ASP A 519 -25.91 -15.29 -1.35
CA ASP A 519 -25.81 -16.48 -2.19
C ASP A 519 -25.54 -16.08 -3.65
N ILE A 520 -26.18 -15.00 -4.10
CA ILE A 520 -26.01 -14.46 -5.46
C ILE A 520 -24.64 -13.81 -5.67
N THR A 521 -24.03 -13.19 -4.65
CA THR A 521 -22.67 -12.61 -4.78
C THR A 521 -21.62 -13.72 -4.92
N GLN A 522 -21.73 -14.75 -4.09
CA GLN A 522 -20.88 -15.93 -4.18
C GLN A 522 -21.08 -16.64 -5.53
N LYS A 523 -22.34 -16.80 -5.96
CA LYS A 523 -22.65 -17.40 -7.25
C LYS A 523 -22.10 -16.60 -8.43
N SER A 524 -22.17 -15.27 -8.36
CA SER A 524 -21.58 -14.39 -9.37
C SER A 524 -20.07 -14.54 -9.46
N PHE A 525 -19.38 -14.73 -8.32
CA PHE A 525 -17.95 -15.02 -8.29
C PHE A 525 -17.63 -16.37 -8.93
N GLU A 526 -18.38 -17.43 -8.58
CA GLU A 526 -18.22 -18.75 -9.20
C GLU A 526 -18.42 -18.73 -10.72
N LEU A 527 -19.43 -18.00 -11.20
CA LEU A 527 -19.69 -17.82 -12.63
C LEU A 527 -18.55 -17.04 -13.30
N PHE A 528 -18.06 -15.98 -12.67
CA PHE A 528 -16.90 -15.25 -13.18
C PHE A 528 -15.67 -16.15 -13.31
N GLU A 529 -15.35 -16.91 -12.25
CA GLU A 529 -14.24 -17.87 -12.23
C GLU A 529 -14.39 -18.95 -13.31
N LYS A 530 -15.62 -19.39 -13.57
CA LYS A 530 -15.95 -20.33 -14.65
C LYS A 530 -15.69 -19.74 -16.03
N HIS A 531 -16.10 -18.49 -16.28
CA HIS A 531 -16.04 -17.84 -17.60
C HIS A 531 -14.68 -17.23 -17.92
N LEU A 532 -13.91 -16.85 -16.90
CA LEU A 532 -12.65 -16.15 -17.05
C LEU A 532 -11.63 -16.88 -17.96
N PRO A 533 -11.36 -18.19 -17.81
CA PRO A 533 -10.43 -18.90 -18.69
C PRO A 533 -10.87 -18.90 -20.16
N GLU A 534 -12.17 -19.05 -20.44
CA GLU A 534 -12.71 -19.04 -21.80
C GLU A 534 -12.55 -17.66 -22.45
N MET A 535 -12.93 -16.59 -21.74
CA MET A 535 -12.82 -15.23 -22.25
C MET A 535 -11.37 -14.78 -22.45
N LEU A 536 -10.44 -15.22 -21.59
CA LEU A 536 -9.00 -15.02 -21.78
C LEU A 536 -8.49 -15.78 -23.01
N SER A 537 -8.96 -17.00 -23.25
CA SER A 537 -8.62 -17.79 -24.45
C SER A 537 -9.09 -17.10 -25.74
N ILE A 538 -10.33 -16.59 -25.75
CA ILE A 538 -10.87 -15.81 -26.88
C ILE A 538 -9.99 -14.58 -27.14
N GLY A 539 -9.73 -13.77 -26.12
CA GLY A 539 -8.95 -12.54 -26.28
C GLY A 539 -7.52 -12.79 -26.75
N THR A 540 -6.83 -13.74 -26.13
CA THR A 540 -5.45 -14.11 -26.51
C THR A 540 -5.38 -14.70 -27.91
N THR A 541 -6.40 -15.45 -28.36
CA THR A 541 -6.50 -15.96 -29.73
C THR A 541 -6.66 -14.83 -30.75
N HIS A 542 -7.56 -13.87 -30.51
CA HIS A 542 -7.72 -12.71 -31.38
C HIS A 542 -6.45 -11.86 -31.44
N PHE A 543 -5.81 -11.65 -30.30
CA PHE A 543 -4.55 -10.92 -30.21
C PHE A 543 -3.44 -11.62 -31.01
N SER A 544 -3.28 -12.93 -30.84
CA SER A 544 -2.30 -13.73 -31.58
C SER A 544 -2.49 -13.66 -33.09
N ARG A 545 -3.74 -13.79 -33.58
CA ARG A 545 -4.07 -13.65 -35.00
C ARG A 545 -3.72 -12.26 -35.55
N LYS A 546 -3.98 -11.20 -34.77
CA LYS A 546 -3.62 -9.82 -35.16
C LYS A 546 -2.11 -9.67 -35.31
N ILE A 547 -1.34 -10.11 -34.31
CA ILE A 547 0.14 -10.08 -34.37
C ILE A 547 0.66 -10.83 -35.60
N GLN A 548 0.15 -12.03 -35.87
CA GLN A 548 0.56 -12.81 -37.04
C GLN A 548 0.24 -12.09 -38.36
N GLY A 549 -0.93 -11.44 -38.44
CA GLY A 549 -1.30 -10.61 -39.57
C GLY A 549 -0.37 -9.41 -39.76
N ASP A 550 -0.05 -8.70 -38.68
CA ASP A 550 0.85 -7.54 -38.70
C ASP A 550 2.28 -7.94 -39.10
N ILE A 551 2.79 -9.07 -38.61
CA ILE A 551 4.08 -9.63 -39.02
C ILE A 551 4.09 -9.93 -40.52
N LYS A 552 3.07 -10.66 -41.02
CA LYS A 552 2.96 -10.99 -42.44
C LYS A 552 2.88 -9.75 -43.32
N ASN A 553 2.14 -8.73 -42.89
CA ASN A 553 2.04 -7.45 -43.61
C ASN A 553 3.38 -6.70 -43.65
N ALA A 554 4.14 -6.72 -42.55
CA ALA A 554 5.47 -6.12 -42.49
C ALA A 554 6.47 -6.86 -43.40
N GLU A 555 6.43 -8.20 -43.42
CA GLU A 555 7.25 -9.02 -44.31
C GLU A 555 6.96 -8.72 -45.79
N ASN A 556 5.67 -8.61 -46.15
CA ASN A 556 5.24 -8.23 -47.50
C ASN A 556 5.75 -6.83 -47.87
N PHE A 557 5.58 -5.84 -47.00
CA PHE A 557 6.06 -4.48 -47.24
C PHE A 557 7.59 -4.42 -47.43
N ILE A 558 8.35 -5.18 -46.63
CA ILE A 558 9.81 -5.29 -46.79
C ILE A 558 10.17 -5.92 -48.13
N SER A 559 9.41 -6.93 -48.58
CA SER A 559 9.58 -7.50 -49.92
C SER A 559 9.33 -6.46 -51.01
N ASP A 560 8.22 -5.73 -50.93
CA ASP A 560 7.85 -4.70 -51.90
C ASP A 560 8.90 -3.58 -51.98
N VAL A 561 9.45 -3.15 -50.83
CA VAL A 561 10.53 -2.15 -50.78
C VAL A 561 11.83 -2.70 -51.37
N LYS A 562 12.16 -3.97 -51.13
CA LYS A 562 13.34 -4.61 -51.74
C LYS A 562 13.19 -4.68 -53.26
N ASP A 563 12.03 -5.07 -53.76
CA ASP A 563 11.73 -5.14 -55.20
C ASP A 563 11.74 -3.73 -55.84
N PHE A 564 11.28 -2.72 -55.11
CA PHE A 564 11.41 -1.32 -55.53
C PHE A 564 12.87 -0.83 -55.56
N SER A 565 13.72 -1.32 -54.65
CA SER A 565 15.14 -0.95 -54.61
C SER A 565 15.97 -1.61 -55.73
N THR A 566 15.65 -2.86 -56.09
CA THR A 566 16.33 -3.59 -57.18
C THR A 566 15.92 -3.07 -58.56
N SER A 567 14.65 -2.67 -58.75
CA SER A 567 14.19 -2.05 -60.00
C SER A 567 14.82 -0.67 -60.31
N ARG A 568 15.31 0.05 -59.29
CA ARG A 568 16.08 1.30 -59.49
C ARG A 568 17.56 1.09 -59.83
N GLN A 569 18.13 -0.08 -59.58
CA GLN A 569 19.51 -0.39 -60.01
C GLN A 569 19.59 -0.82 -61.49
N SER A 570 18.44 -1.11 -62.11
CA SER A 570 18.30 -1.46 -63.53
C SER A 570 17.90 -0.28 -64.44
N CYS A 571 17.73 0.92 -63.88
CA CYS A 571 17.63 2.18 -64.61
C CYS A 571 18.92 2.97 -64.39
#